data_AF-A0A2D4G6L8-F1
#
_entry.id   AF-A0A2D4G6L8-F1
#
_cell.length_a   1.000
_cell.length_b   1.000
_cell.length_c   1.000
_cell.angle_alpha   90.00
_cell.angle_beta   90.00
_cell.angle_gamma   90.00
#
_symmetry.space_group_name_H-M   'P 1'
#
loop_
_entity.id
_entity.type
_entity.pdbx_description
1 polymer ?
#
loop_
_entity_poly.entity_id
_entity_poly.type
_entity_poly.pdbx_seq_one_letter_code
_entity_poly.pdbx_strand_id
1 'polypeptide(L)'
;VSYVICQDGSNLSASQRAYAPEQLKKQANLTIDVQYYLSQQIHPVVARICEPIDGIDSVLIAAWLGMDPSQFKVHQHYHKDEKYDLFGGPIQQTDEEKYKDCKRFKFACPKCGTENIYDNVFRYLGGKFKASVLCCNPEGCNENLLNYSMQINNKLILDIR
;
A
#
# COMPACT_ATOMS: atom_id res chain seq x y z
N VAL A 1 -27.42 21.52 5.32
CA VAL A 1 -26.15 22.23 5.56
C VAL A 1 -25.30 22.07 4.31
N SER A 2 -24.90 23.16 3.67
CA SER A 2 -24.11 23.13 2.44
C SER A 2 -22.64 23.36 2.76
N TYR A 3 -21.74 22.53 2.23
CA TYR A 3 -20.30 22.61 2.51
C TYR A 3 -19.45 22.24 1.29
N VAL A 4 -18.20 22.68 1.28
CA VAL A 4 -17.18 22.42 0.26
C VAL A 4 -15.84 22.15 0.96
N ILE A 5 -15.07 21.18 0.46
CA ILE A 5 -13.75 20.87 1.00
C ILE A 5 -12.71 21.81 0.37
N CYS A 6 -11.97 22.50 1.23
CA CYS A 6 -11.02 23.54 0.81
C CYS A 6 -9.60 23.23 1.29
N GLN A 7 -8.60 23.67 0.53
CA GLN A 7 -7.22 23.72 0.94
C GLN A 7 -6.97 25.03 1.70
N ASP A 8 -6.81 24.91 3.01
CA ASP A 8 -6.57 26.00 3.96
C ASP A 8 -5.10 26.09 4.42
N GLY A 9 -4.23 25.24 3.89
CA GLY A 9 -2.82 25.11 4.27
C GLY A 9 -2.59 24.28 5.54
N SER A 10 -3.65 23.75 6.15
CA SER A 10 -3.54 22.82 7.26
C SER A 10 -3.33 21.38 6.75
N ASN A 11 -2.59 20.57 7.50
CA ASN A 11 -2.47 19.13 7.26
C ASN A 11 -3.62 18.34 7.93
N LEU A 12 -4.77 18.99 8.16
CA LEU A 12 -5.92 18.35 8.78
C LEU A 12 -6.66 17.43 7.79
N SER A 13 -7.41 16.49 8.36
CA SER A 13 -8.26 15.58 7.57
C SER A 13 -9.30 16.34 6.76
N ALA A 14 -9.72 15.79 5.62
CA ALA A 14 -10.70 16.43 4.74
C ALA A 14 -12.01 16.80 5.47
N SER A 15 -12.46 15.95 6.41
CA SER A 15 -13.65 16.20 7.22
C SER A 15 -13.56 17.46 8.09
N GLN A 16 -12.34 17.85 8.49
CA GLN A 16 -12.07 19.06 9.29
C GLN A 16 -11.83 20.30 8.43
N ARG A 17 -11.68 20.13 7.11
CA ARG A 17 -11.51 21.21 6.12
C ARG A 17 -12.80 21.49 5.33
N ALA A 18 -13.94 21.19 5.93
CA ALA A 18 -15.25 21.45 5.35
C ALA A 18 -15.71 22.88 5.70
N TYR A 19 -15.90 23.72 4.69
CA TYR A 19 -16.30 25.12 4.84
C TYR A 19 -17.62 25.40 4.14
N ALA A 20 -18.35 26.42 4.58
CA ALA A 20 -19.55 26.86 3.89
C ALA A 20 -19.19 27.59 2.57
N PRO A 21 -19.96 27.44 1.48
CA PRO A 21 -19.68 28.12 0.20
C PRO A 21 -19.55 29.64 0.31
N GLU A 22 -20.27 30.25 1.25
CA GLU A 22 -20.23 31.68 1.53
C GLU A 22 -18.90 32.12 2.14
N GLN A 23 -18.25 31.24 2.91
CA GLN A 23 -16.93 31.50 3.51
C GLN A 23 -15.84 31.45 2.44
N LEU A 24 -15.89 30.47 1.53
CA LEU A 24 -14.97 30.35 0.40
C LEU A 24 -14.98 31.60 -0.50
N LYS A 25 -16.16 32.17 -0.77
CA LYS A 25 -16.26 33.40 -1.58
C LYS A 25 -15.69 34.65 -0.89
N LYS A 26 -15.67 34.67 0.44
CA LYS A 26 -15.22 35.83 1.24
C LYS A 26 -13.74 35.77 1.60
N GLN A 27 -13.17 34.56 1.71
CA GLN A 27 -11.80 34.33 2.14
C GLN A 27 -10.92 33.96 0.95
N ALA A 28 -10.08 34.89 0.50
CA ALA A 28 -9.19 34.68 -0.64
C ALA A 28 -8.07 33.65 -0.38
N ASN A 29 -7.80 33.31 0.88
CA ASN A 29 -6.81 32.32 1.30
C ASN A 29 -7.33 30.88 1.26
N LEU A 30 -8.64 30.68 1.09
CA LEU A 30 -9.23 29.34 0.91
C LEU A 30 -9.33 29.03 -0.57
N THR A 31 -8.79 27.89 -0.98
CA THR A 31 -8.91 27.38 -2.34
C THR A 31 -9.62 26.04 -2.34
N ILE A 32 -10.23 25.63 -3.45
CA ILE A 32 -10.93 24.34 -3.50
C ILE A 32 -9.89 23.21 -3.54
N ASP A 33 -10.10 22.17 -2.73
CA ASP A 33 -9.27 20.97 -2.77
C ASP A 33 -9.68 20.09 -3.96
N VAL A 34 -9.14 20.39 -5.15
CA VAL A 34 -9.45 19.66 -6.39
C VAL A 34 -9.10 18.18 -6.26
N GLN A 35 -8.00 17.86 -5.57
CA GLN A 35 -7.53 16.49 -5.39
C GLN A 35 -8.53 15.65 -4.59
N TYR A 36 -9.15 16.23 -3.56
CA TYR A 36 -10.23 15.57 -2.82
C TYR A 36 -11.41 15.21 -3.73
N TYR A 37 -11.89 16.13 -4.57
CA TYR A 37 -13.03 15.85 -5.45
C TYR A 37 -12.72 14.81 -6.52
N LEU A 38 -11.53 14.87 -7.11
CA LEU A 38 -11.09 13.87 -8.09
C LEU A 38 -10.98 12.47 -7.47
N SER A 39 -10.34 12.36 -6.29
CA SER A 39 -10.05 11.07 -5.65
C SER A 39 -11.22 10.47 -4.87
N GLN A 40 -12.00 11.28 -4.16
CA GLN A 40 -13.02 10.79 -3.22
C GLN A 40 -14.46 10.94 -3.72
N GLN A 41 -14.71 11.73 -4.77
CA GLN A 41 -16.06 11.90 -5.33
C GLN A 41 -16.17 11.38 -6.76
N ILE A 42 -15.34 11.88 -7.68
CA ILE A 42 -15.43 11.53 -9.11
C ILE A 42 -14.92 10.10 -9.33
N HIS A 43 -13.71 9.79 -8.87
CA HIS A 43 -13.09 8.47 -9.10
C HIS A 43 -13.93 7.30 -8.58
N PRO A 44 -14.46 7.28 -7.33
CA PRO A 44 -15.21 6.12 -6.83
C PRO A 44 -16.50 5.87 -7.60
N VAL A 45 -17.12 6.92 -8.15
CA VAL A 45 -18.35 6.80 -8.96
C VAL A 45 -18.02 6.24 -10.34
N VAL A 46 -17.01 6.80 -11.02
CA VAL A 46 -16.60 6.33 -12.36
C VAL A 46 -16.05 4.90 -12.28
N ALA A 47 -15.23 4.60 -11.28
CA ALA A 47 -14.68 3.27 -11.05
C ALA A 47 -15.77 2.20 -10.89
N ARG A 48 -16.85 2.49 -10.16
CA ARG A 48 -17.97 1.55 -10.00
C ARG A 48 -18.75 1.32 -11.29
N ILE A 49 -18.91 2.37 -12.11
CA ILE A 49 -19.61 2.26 -13.40
C ILE A 49 -18.77 1.47 -14.41
N CYS A 50 -17.45 1.67 -14.40
CA CYS A 50 -16.53 1.02 -15.33
C CYS A 50 -16.02 -0.35 -14.83
N GLU A 51 -16.29 -0.73 -13.58
CA GLU A 51 -15.90 -2.02 -12.99
C GLU A 51 -16.22 -3.26 -13.86
N PRO A 52 -17.37 -3.36 -14.56
CA PRO A 52 -17.67 -4.53 -15.39
C PRO A 52 -17.00 -4.49 -16.78
N ILE A 53 -16.24 -3.45 -17.13
CA ILE A 53 -15.62 -3.29 -18.44
C ILE A 53 -14.21 -3.88 -18.42
N ASP A 54 -13.99 -4.94 -19.20
CA ASP A 54 -12.69 -5.59 -19.30
C ASP A 54 -11.60 -4.62 -19.79
N GLY A 55 -10.45 -4.63 -19.11
CA GLY A 55 -9.30 -3.78 -19.44
C GLY A 55 -9.34 -2.37 -18.85
N ILE A 56 -10.41 -1.97 -18.16
CA ILE A 56 -10.45 -0.73 -17.38
C ILE A 56 -10.24 -1.06 -15.91
N ASP A 57 -9.29 -0.38 -15.27
CA ASP A 57 -9.04 -0.51 -13.84
C ASP A 57 -8.98 0.84 -13.12
N SER A 58 -9.02 0.78 -11.79
CA SER A 58 -8.97 1.95 -10.90
C SER A 58 -7.74 2.82 -11.15
N VAL A 59 -6.61 2.19 -11.48
CA VAL A 59 -5.33 2.84 -11.75
C VAL A 59 -5.39 3.64 -13.05
N LEU A 60 -5.97 3.07 -14.11
CA LEU A 60 -6.15 3.72 -15.40
C LEU A 60 -7.09 4.92 -15.30
N ILE A 61 -8.21 4.78 -14.56
CA ILE A 61 -9.14 5.88 -14.31
C ILE A 61 -8.44 7.01 -13.54
N ALA A 62 -7.64 6.70 -12.52
CA ALA A 62 -6.86 7.70 -11.79
C ALA A 62 -5.86 8.44 -12.69
N ALA A 63 -5.20 7.71 -13.60
CA ALA A 63 -4.29 8.31 -14.57
C ALA A 63 -5.02 9.26 -15.54
N TRP A 64 -6.23 8.89 -16.02
CA TRP A 64 -7.05 9.78 -16.86
C TRP A 64 -7.52 11.04 -16.14
N LEU A 65 -7.73 10.95 -14.83
CA LEU A 65 -8.06 12.10 -13.97
C LEU A 65 -6.83 12.96 -13.60
N GLY A 66 -5.63 12.59 -14.05
CA GLY A 66 -4.38 13.31 -13.76
C GLY A 66 -3.88 13.14 -12.33
N MET A 67 -4.32 12.09 -11.63
CA MET A 67 -3.86 11.76 -10.28
C MET A 67 -2.68 10.77 -10.31
N ASP A 68 -1.94 10.68 -9.21
CA ASP A 68 -0.85 9.69 -9.09
C ASP A 68 -1.43 8.26 -8.99
N PRO A 69 -1.18 7.40 -9.99
CA PRO A 69 -1.73 6.03 -10.04
C PRO A 69 -1.25 5.15 -8.88
N SER A 70 -0.13 5.49 -8.25
CA SER A 70 0.47 4.71 -7.15
C SER A 70 -0.44 4.61 -5.93
N GLN A 71 -1.25 5.66 -5.68
CA GLN A 71 -2.14 5.74 -4.52
C GLN A 71 -3.38 4.86 -4.66
N PHE A 72 -3.76 4.49 -5.89
CA PHE A 72 -4.98 3.74 -6.20
C PHE A 72 -4.77 2.23 -6.31
N LYS A 73 -3.51 1.77 -6.38
CA LYS A 73 -3.15 0.33 -6.39
C LYS A 73 -3.60 -0.39 -5.12
N VAL A 74 -3.48 0.28 -3.97
CA VAL A 74 -3.80 -0.32 -2.66
C VAL A 74 -5.31 -0.55 -2.48
N HIS A 75 -6.15 0.33 -3.03
CA HIS A 75 -7.61 0.21 -2.91
C HIS A 75 -8.21 -0.90 -3.79
N GLN A 76 -7.53 -1.29 -4.87
CA GLN A 76 -8.06 -2.28 -5.83
C GLN A 76 -7.99 -3.72 -5.30
N HIS A 77 -7.06 -4.03 -4.39
CA HIS A 77 -6.87 -5.40 -3.89
C HIS A 77 -7.99 -5.87 -2.96
N TYR A 78 -8.45 -5.03 -2.02
CA TYR A 78 -9.46 -5.44 -1.03
C TYR A 78 -10.82 -5.82 -1.63
N HIS A 79 -11.18 -5.28 -2.80
CA HIS A 79 -12.45 -5.58 -3.46
C HIS A 79 -12.37 -6.73 -4.48
N LYS A 80 -11.17 -7.08 -4.96
CA LYS A 80 -11.02 -8.10 -6.02
C LYS A 80 -11.05 -9.53 -5.48
N ASP A 81 -10.68 -9.71 -4.21
CA ASP A 81 -10.62 -11.05 -3.58
C ASP A 81 -12.00 -11.72 -3.46
N GLU A 82 -13.10 -10.97 -3.45
CA GLU A 82 -14.46 -11.54 -3.33
C GLU A 82 -15.08 -11.98 -4.68
N LYS A 83 -14.57 -11.48 -5.82
CA LYS A 83 -15.18 -11.76 -7.15
C LYS A 83 -14.56 -12.95 -7.89
N TYR A 84 -13.37 -13.38 -7.50
CA TYR A 84 -12.71 -14.54 -8.14
C TYR A 84 -13.32 -15.90 -7.73
N ASP A 85 -14.17 -15.94 -6.71
CA ASP A 85 -14.86 -17.17 -6.31
C ASP A 85 -16.11 -17.50 -7.16
N LEU A 86 -16.60 -16.57 -7.99
CA LEU A 86 -17.89 -16.77 -8.69
C LEU A 86 -17.75 -17.17 -10.17
N PHE A 87 -16.60 -16.98 -10.81
CA PHE A 87 -16.40 -17.32 -12.24
C PHE A 87 -15.02 -17.96 -12.50
N GLY A 88 -14.91 -19.27 -12.21
CA GLY A 88 -14.08 -20.18 -13.00
C GLY A 88 -12.61 -20.38 -12.59
N GLY A 89 -12.38 -21.30 -11.65
CA GLY A 89 -11.14 -22.08 -11.48
C GLY A 89 -9.93 -21.34 -10.90
N PRO A 90 -9.02 -22.03 -10.18
CA PRO A 90 -7.82 -21.40 -9.65
C PRO A 90 -6.93 -20.98 -10.82
N ILE A 91 -6.90 -19.67 -11.10
CA ILE A 91 -5.78 -19.09 -11.82
C ILE A 91 -4.55 -19.46 -10.98
N GLN A 92 -3.68 -20.30 -11.52
CA GLN A 92 -2.39 -20.61 -10.91
C GLN A 92 -1.54 -19.35 -10.97
N GLN A 93 -1.84 -18.38 -10.11
CA GLN A 93 -0.99 -17.22 -9.90
C GLN A 93 0.33 -17.74 -9.34
N THR A 94 1.42 -17.19 -9.85
CA THR A 94 2.74 -17.47 -9.28
C THR A 94 2.80 -16.94 -7.85
N ASP A 95 3.60 -17.56 -6.97
CA ASP A 95 3.77 -17.09 -5.59
C ASP A 95 4.27 -15.63 -5.58
N GLU A 96 5.07 -15.24 -6.58
CA GLU A 96 5.54 -13.88 -6.77
C GLU A 96 4.40 -12.87 -7.00
N GLU A 97 3.39 -13.24 -7.80
CA GLU A 97 2.23 -12.39 -8.05
C GLU A 97 1.29 -12.36 -6.84
N LYS A 98 1.10 -13.52 -6.20
CA LYS A 98 0.22 -13.68 -5.05
C LYS A 98 0.68 -12.85 -3.85
N TYR A 99 1.98 -12.77 -3.59
CA TYR A 99 2.54 -12.06 -2.43
C TYR A 99 3.15 -10.69 -2.77
N LYS A 100 2.95 -10.20 -4.01
CA LYS A 100 3.55 -8.94 -4.50
C LYS A 100 3.24 -7.73 -3.62
N ASP A 101 1.99 -7.61 -3.19
CA ASP A 101 1.48 -6.48 -2.40
C ASP A 101 1.49 -6.77 -0.89
N CYS A 102 1.97 -7.94 -0.47
CA CYS A 102 2.14 -8.25 0.94
C CYS A 102 3.28 -7.43 1.56
N LYS A 103 3.06 -6.94 2.78
CA LYS A 103 4.13 -6.31 3.56
C LYS A 103 5.22 -7.35 3.85
N ARG A 104 6.43 -7.08 3.38
CA ARG A 104 7.59 -7.96 3.63
C ARG A 104 7.94 -7.98 5.12
N PHE A 105 8.25 -9.16 5.64
CA PHE A 105 8.72 -9.29 7.02
C PHE A 105 10.11 -8.68 7.16
N LYS A 106 10.32 -7.94 8.24
CA LYS A 106 11.58 -7.25 8.52
C LYS A 106 12.05 -7.52 9.95
N PHE A 107 13.32 -7.86 10.10
CA PHE A 107 13.93 -8.10 11.40
C PHE A 107 15.35 -7.51 11.46
N ALA A 108 15.58 -6.64 12.44
CA ALA A 108 16.88 -6.04 12.68
C ALA A 108 17.80 -7.03 13.40
N CYS A 109 19.03 -7.20 12.91
CA CYS A 109 20.01 -8.06 13.56
C CYS A 109 20.38 -7.49 14.94
N PRO A 110 20.29 -8.27 16.04
CA PRO A 110 20.64 -7.79 17.38
C PRO A 110 22.11 -7.38 17.57
N LYS A 111 23.00 -7.84 16.68
CA LYS A 111 24.45 -7.59 16.77
C LYS A 111 24.92 -6.38 15.96
N CYS A 112 24.53 -6.29 14.70
CA CYS A 112 24.95 -5.20 13.80
C CYS A 112 23.89 -4.14 13.55
N GLY A 113 22.66 -4.33 14.05
CA GLY A 113 21.54 -3.40 13.88
C GLY A 113 20.99 -3.32 12.45
N THR A 114 21.54 -4.05 11.49
CA THR A 114 21.08 -4.00 10.09
C THR A 114 19.68 -4.61 9.94
N GLU A 115 18.78 -3.90 9.27
CA GLU A 115 17.45 -4.37 8.91
C GLU A 115 17.54 -5.46 7.83
N ASN A 116 17.10 -6.68 8.16
CA ASN A 116 17.03 -7.79 7.22
C ASN A 116 15.60 -7.91 6.70
N ILE A 117 15.45 -7.99 5.38
CA ILE A 117 14.17 -8.18 4.70
C ILE A 117 14.06 -9.66 4.32
N TYR A 118 12.96 -10.29 4.69
CA TYR A 118 12.66 -11.70 4.39
C TYR A 118 11.52 -11.75 3.40
N ASP A 119 11.87 -11.92 2.12
CA ASP A 119 10.95 -12.08 1.00
C ASP A 119 10.88 -13.53 0.49
N ASN A 120 11.92 -14.34 0.75
CA ASN A 120 11.94 -15.76 0.41
C ASN A 120 12.74 -16.59 1.43
N VAL A 121 12.54 -17.90 1.44
CA VAL A 121 13.25 -18.87 2.29
C VAL A 121 14.76 -18.84 2.03
N PHE A 122 15.14 -18.65 0.76
CA PHE A 122 16.52 -18.58 0.32
C PHE A 122 16.84 -17.20 -0.24
N ARG A 123 18.08 -16.75 0.01
CA ARG A 123 18.66 -15.58 -0.63
C ARG A 123 19.85 -16.01 -1.48
N TYR A 124 19.98 -15.40 -2.65
CA TYR A 124 21.16 -15.53 -3.48
C TYR A 124 22.20 -14.49 -3.05
N LEU A 125 23.33 -14.93 -2.49
CA LEU A 125 24.43 -14.08 -2.03
C LEU A 125 25.77 -14.65 -2.50
N GLY A 126 26.57 -13.86 -3.20
CA GLY A 126 27.93 -14.25 -3.61
C GLY A 126 27.98 -15.54 -4.45
N GLY A 127 27.01 -15.72 -5.36
CA GLY A 127 26.97 -16.88 -6.25
C GLY A 127 26.38 -18.16 -5.64
N LYS A 128 25.94 -18.14 -4.38
CA LYS A 128 25.38 -19.32 -3.68
C LYS A 128 24.03 -19.00 -3.04
N PHE A 129 23.15 -20.00 -3.01
CA PHE A 129 21.91 -19.94 -2.23
C PHE A 129 22.23 -20.19 -0.76
N LYS A 130 21.75 -19.30 0.11
CA LYS A 130 21.82 -19.45 1.56
C LYS A 130 20.42 -19.25 2.14
N ALA A 131 20.08 -19.95 3.23
CA ALA A 131 18.81 -19.69 3.89
C ALA A 131 18.80 -18.27 4.46
N SER A 132 17.74 -17.51 4.20
CA SER A 132 17.64 -16.08 4.57
C SER A 132 17.76 -15.84 6.08
N VAL A 133 17.32 -16.81 6.88
CA VAL A 133 17.38 -16.81 8.35
C VAL A 133 18.74 -17.21 8.92
N LEU A 134 19.68 -17.68 8.11
CA LEU A 134 21.02 -18.04 8.57
C LEU A 134 22.03 -16.91 8.44
N CYS A 135 21.75 -15.89 7.62
CA CYS A 135 22.74 -14.89 7.25
C CYS A 135 22.19 -13.48 7.42
N CYS A 136 22.98 -12.63 8.07
CA CYS A 136 22.70 -11.20 8.11
C CYS A 136 23.16 -10.51 6.81
N ASN A 137 22.48 -9.41 6.46
CA ASN A 137 22.64 -8.70 5.18
C ASN A 137 23.98 -7.96 4.96
N PRO A 138 24.75 -7.48 5.97
CA PRO A 138 26.05 -6.87 5.68
C PRO A 138 27.15 -7.94 5.59
N GLU A 139 28.07 -7.77 4.63
CA GLU A 139 29.24 -8.65 4.40
C GLU A 139 30.26 -8.69 5.57
N GLY A 140 29.96 -8.05 6.70
CA GLY A 140 30.76 -8.09 7.93
C GLY A 140 30.11 -8.84 9.10
N CYS A 141 28.85 -9.29 9.00
CA CYS A 141 28.15 -9.94 10.10
C CYS A 141 27.93 -11.43 9.83
N ASN A 142 28.83 -12.28 10.34
CA ASN A 142 28.72 -13.75 10.27
C ASN A 142 27.81 -14.35 11.37
N GLU A 143 26.87 -13.56 11.91
CA GLU A 143 25.99 -14.02 12.98
C GLU A 143 24.83 -14.85 12.42
N ASN A 144 24.55 -15.98 13.07
CA ASN A 144 23.43 -16.84 12.68
C ASN A 144 22.13 -16.30 13.30
N LEU A 145 21.27 -15.74 12.45
CA LEU A 145 20.00 -15.15 12.89
C LEU A 145 19.02 -16.19 13.47
N LEU A 146 19.20 -17.49 13.21
CA LEU A 146 18.42 -18.56 13.86
C LEU A 146 18.63 -18.62 15.38
N ASN A 147 19.77 -18.15 15.90
CA ASN A 147 20.01 -18.08 17.34
C ASN A 147 19.03 -17.13 18.03
N TYR A 148 18.40 -16.22 17.28
CA TYR A 148 17.42 -15.26 17.75
C TYR A 148 15.98 -15.63 17.37
N SER A 149 15.69 -16.93 17.27
CA SER A 149 14.37 -17.45 16.89
C SER A 149 13.24 -16.90 17.78
N MET A 150 13.48 -16.73 19.08
CA MET A 150 12.50 -16.14 20.00
C MET A 150 12.16 -14.69 19.62
N GLN A 151 13.16 -13.86 19.31
CA GLN A 151 12.97 -12.47 18.91
C GLN A 151 12.29 -12.36 17.54
N ILE A 152 12.64 -13.25 16.61
CA ILE A 152 11.98 -13.33 15.30
C ILE A 152 10.50 -13.69 15.47
N ASN A 153 10.18 -14.70 16.28
CA ASN A 153 8.81 -15.10 16.58
C ASN A 153 8.02 -13.97 17.25
N ASN A 154 8.61 -13.28 18.23
CA ASN A 154 7.97 -12.13 18.87
C ASN A 154 7.69 -11.01 17.87
N LYS A 155 8.63 -10.71 16.98
CA LYS A 155 8.46 -9.68 15.94
C LYS A 155 7.38 -10.09 14.94
N LEU A 156 7.33 -11.35 14.53
CA LEU A 156 6.25 -11.88 13.68
C LEU A 156 4.89 -11.73 14.35
N ILE A 157 4.76 -12.11 15.63
CA ILE A 157 3.51 -11.95 16.40
C ILE A 157 3.09 -10.48 16.46
N LEU A 158 4.04 -9.56 16.64
CA LEU A 158 3.76 -8.13 16.68
C LEU A 158 3.38 -7.57 15.30
N ASP A 159 3.93 -8.07 14.21
CA ASP A 159 3.63 -7.60 12.85
C ASP A 159 2.31 -8.16 12.28
N ILE A 160 1.83 -9.28 12.83
CA ILE A 160 0.55 -9.91 12.45
C ILE A 160 -0.63 -9.34 13.26
N ARG A 161 -0.37 -8.81 14.47
CA ARG A 161 -1.38 -8.16 15.32
C ARG A 161 -1.72 -6.75 14.83
#